data_AF-A0A2J8WK43-F1
#
_entry.id   AF-A0A2J8WK43-F1
#
_cell.length_a   1.000
_cell.length_b   1.000
_cell.length_c   1.000
_cell.angle_alpha   90.00
_cell.angle_beta   90.00
_cell.angle_gamma   90.00
#
_symmetry.space_group_name_H-M   'P 1'
#
loop_
_entity.id
_entity.type
_entity.pdbx_description
1 polymer ?
#
loop_
_entity_poly.entity_id
_entity_poly.type
_entity_poly.pdbx_seq_one_letter_code
_entity_poly.pdbx_strand_id
1 'polypeptide(L)'
;MGCRDVHAATVLSFLCGIASVAGLFAGTLLPNWRKLRLITFNRNEKNLTVYTGLWVKCARYDGSSDCLMYDTTWYSSVDQLDLRVLQFALPLSMLIAMGALLLCLIGMCNTAFRSSVPNIKLAKCL
;
A
#
# COMPACT_ATOMS: atom_id res chain seq x y z
N MET A 1 -34.98 -3.21 -19.57
CA MET A 1 -33.77 -3.85 -19.03
C MET A 1 -33.01 -2.79 -18.26
N GLY A 2 -33.01 -2.87 -16.93
CA GLY A 2 -32.45 -1.81 -16.07
C GLY A 2 -30.93 -1.83 -16.07
N CYS A 3 -30.33 -0.65 -15.90
CA CYS A 3 -28.89 -0.34 -15.83
C CYS A 3 -28.17 -1.05 -14.64
N ARG A 4 -28.39 -2.36 -14.42
CA ARG A 4 -27.88 -3.17 -13.30
C ARG A 4 -26.37 -3.39 -13.37
N ASP A 5 -25.83 -3.48 -14.57
CA ASP A 5 -24.40 -3.75 -14.80
C ASP A 5 -23.52 -2.53 -14.43
N VAL A 6 -24.06 -1.31 -14.56
CA VAL A 6 -23.36 -0.07 -14.19
C VAL A 6 -23.10 -0.02 -12.68
N HIS A 7 -24.07 -0.43 -11.86
CA HIS A 7 -23.87 -0.49 -10.41
C HIS A 7 -22.87 -1.56 -9.98
N ALA A 8 -22.89 -2.75 -10.61
CA ALA A 8 -21.94 -3.81 -10.29
C ALA A 8 -20.49 -3.39 -10.59
N ALA A 9 -20.25 -2.73 -11.72
CA ALA A 9 -18.92 -2.22 -12.09
C ALA A 9 -18.39 -1.17 -11.10
N THR A 10 -19.24 -0.25 -10.63
CA THR A 10 -18.85 0.79 -9.66
C THR A 10 -18.53 0.23 -8.27
N VAL A 11 -19.25 -0.80 -7.82
CA VAL A 11 -18.98 -1.45 -6.53
C VAL A 11 -17.69 -2.27 -6.61
N LEU A 12 -17.47 -3.00 -7.71
CA LEU A 12 -16.26 -3.78 -7.93
C LEU A 12 -15.01 -2.89 -7.94
N SER A 13 -15.06 -1.76 -8.67
CA SER A 13 -13.93 -0.82 -8.72
C SER A 13 -13.63 -0.21 -7.35
N PHE A 14 -14.65 0.10 -6.56
CA PHE A 14 -14.49 0.57 -5.18
C PHE A 14 -13.82 -0.47 -4.27
N LEU A 15 -14.25 -1.74 -4.35
CA LEU A 15 -13.64 -2.84 -3.58
C LEU A 15 -12.17 -3.08 -3.98
N CYS A 16 -11.87 -3.07 -5.29
CA CYS A 16 -10.50 -3.14 -5.79
C CYS A 16 -9.65 -1.97 -5.29
N GLY A 17 -10.22 -0.76 -5.23
CA GLY A 17 -9.54 0.41 -4.67
C GLY A 17 -9.19 0.25 -3.19
N ILE A 18 -10.13 -0.23 -2.37
CA ILE A 18 -9.88 -0.53 -0.95
C ILE A 18 -8.77 -1.58 -0.81
N ALA A 19 -8.86 -2.69 -1.55
CA ALA A 19 -7.86 -3.75 -1.51
C ALA A 19 -6.47 -3.24 -1.91
N SER A 20 -6.41 -2.35 -2.90
CA SER A 20 -5.16 -1.72 -3.35
C SER A 20 -4.55 -0.84 -2.26
N VAL A 21 -5.35 0.01 -1.58
CA VAL A 21 -4.85 0.85 -0.48
C VAL A 21 -4.38 0.00 0.70
N ALA A 22 -5.10 -1.05 1.06
CA ALA A 22 -4.69 -1.98 2.12
C ALA A 22 -3.37 -2.68 1.78
N GLY A 23 -3.20 -3.13 0.53
CA GLY A 23 -1.95 -3.71 0.05
C GLY A 23 -0.79 -2.72 0.08
N LEU A 24 -1.03 -1.47 -0.32
CA LEU A 24 -0.04 -0.39 -0.26
C LEU A 24 0.38 -0.14 1.18
N PHE A 25 -0.58 -0.02 2.10
CA PHE A 25 -0.33 0.16 3.53
C PHE A 25 0.54 -0.96 4.10
N ALA A 26 0.17 -2.23 3.86
CA ALA A 26 0.97 -3.37 4.29
C ALA A 26 2.40 -3.34 3.69
N GLY A 27 2.53 -3.04 2.39
CA GLY A 27 3.81 -2.93 1.72
C GLY A 27 4.72 -1.86 2.33
N THR A 28 4.16 -0.72 2.76
CA THR A 28 4.97 0.34 3.38
C THR A 28 5.50 0.00 4.77
N LEU A 29 4.77 -0.81 5.54
CA LEU A 29 5.17 -1.19 6.89
C LEU A 29 6.16 -2.36 6.89
N LEU A 30 6.11 -3.22 5.87
CA LEU A 30 6.99 -4.38 5.79
C LEU A 30 8.45 -3.97 5.49
N PRO A 31 9.44 -4.53 6.22
CA PRO A 31 10.86 -4.22 5.99
C PRO A 31 11.48 -5.00 4.83
N ASN A 32 10.74 -5.20 3.74
CA ASN A 32 11.11 -6.08 2.63
C ASN A 32 11.45 -5.32 1.33
N TRP A 33 11.71 -4.02 1.41
CA TRP A 33 12.00 -3.17 0.24
C TRP A 33 13.33 -3.51 -0.41
N ARG A 34 14.34 -3.88 0.40
CA ARG A 34 15.62 -4.40 -0.10
C ARG A 34 16.13 -5.51 0.81
N LYS A 35 16.71 -6.54 0.19
CA LYS A 35 17.37 -7.64 0.88
C LYS A 35 18.83 -7.68 0.45
N LEU A 36 19.74 -7.62 1.41
CA LEU A 36 21.17 -7.75 1.19
C LEU A 36 21.65 -8.98 1.96
N ARG A 37 22.24 -9.94 1.25
CA ARG A 37 22.83 -11.13 1.86
C ARG A 37 24.33 -10.96 1.94
N LEU A 38 24.84 -10.93 3.16
CA LEU A 38 26.26 -10.87 3.46
C LEU A 38 26.75 -12.30 3.68
N ILE A 39 27.47 -12.81 2.70
CA ILE A 39 28.07 -14.14 2.73
C ILE A 39 29.51 -13.98 3.21
N THR A 40 29.86 -14.69 4.27
CA THR A 40 31.24 -14.75 4.77
C THR A 40 31.90 -16.02 4.24
N PHE A 41 33.17 -15.89 3.84
CA PHE A 41 33.99 -17.04 3.42
C PHE A 41 34.65 -17.74 4.61
N ASN A 42 34.54 -17.15 5.80
CA ASN A 42 35.02 -17.76 7.04
C ASN A 42 34.06 -18.87 7.49
N ARG A 43 34.56 -20.09 7.62
CA ARG A 43 33.77 -21.27 8.02
C ARG A 43 33.16 -21.16 9.43
N ASN A 44 33.71 -20.29 10.28
CA ASN A 44 33.26 -20.11 11.66
C ASN A 44 32.20 -19.01 11.83
N GLU A 45 31.95 -18.21 10.80
CA GLU A 45 30.96 -17.14 10.85
C GLU A 45 29.67 -17.56 10.12
N LYS A 46 28.53 -17.12 10.66
CA LYS A 46 27.23 -17.36 10.03
C LYS A 46 26.92 -16.29 9.00
N ASN A 47 26.35 -16.70 7.87
CA ASN A 47 25.82 -15.78 6.87
C ASN A 47 24.70 -14.92 7.48
N LEU A 48 24.64 -13.67 7.05
CA LEU A 48 23.72 -12.69 7.59
C LEU A 48 22.92 -12.04 6.47
N THR A 49 21.61 -11.96 6.65
CA THR A 49 20.71 -11.30 5.71
C THR A 49 20.12 -10.04 6.34
N VAL A 50 20.35 -8.91 5.70
CA VAL A 50 19.85 -7.59 6.07
C VAL A 50 18.59 -7.29 5.27
N TYR A 51 17.51 -7.06 5.99
CA TYR A 51 16.20 -6.62 5.52
C TYR A 51 16.08 -5.12 5.76
N THR A 52 16.10 -4.36 4.68
CA THR A 52 15.96 -2.91 4.73
C THR A 52 14.53 -2.55 4.37
N GLY A 53 13.83 -1.95 5.33
CA GLY A 53 12.54 -1.31 5.14
C GLY A 53 12.65 0.19 4.89
N LEU A 54 11.48 0.81 4.70
CA LEU A 54 11.36 2.26 4.67
C LEU A 54 11.58 2.89 6.05
N TRP A 55 10.99 2.28 7.08
CA TRP A 55 10.94 2.87 8.43
C TRP A 55 11.91 2.19 9.40
N VAL A 56 12.08 0.88 9.23
CA VAL A 56 12.88 0.04 10.13
C VAL A 56 13.84 -0.83 9.33
N LYS A 57 14.96 -1.18 9.95
CA LYS A 57 15.96 -2.10 9.40
C LYS A 57 16.14 -3.28 10.35
N CYS A 58 16.17 -4.48 9.78
CA CYS A 58 16.39 -5.72 10.52
C CYS A 58 17.56 -6.49 9.90
N ALA A 59 18.51 -6.92 10.71
CA ALA A 59 19.51 -7.92 10.31
C ALA A 59 19.22 -9.24 11.02
N ARG A 60 19.29 -10.36 10.30
CA ARG A 60 19.11 -11.70 10.87
C ARG A 60 20.12 -12.68 10.30
N TYR A 61 20.48 -13.70 11.09
CA TYR A 61 21.28 -14.81 10.57
C TYR A 61 20.45 -15.68 9.61
N ASP A 62 21.11 -16.23 8.60
CA ASP A 62 20.49 -17.20 7.71
C ASP A 62 20.01 -18.42 8.49
N GLY A 63 18.71 -18.72 8.40
CA GLY A 63 18.05 -19.80 9.14
C GLY A 63 17.42 -19.38 10.48
N SER A 64 17.64 -18.15 10.96
CA SER A 64 16.95 -17.60 12.13
C SER A 64 15.74 -16.76 11.72
N SER A 65 14.66 -16.83 12.49
CA SER A 65 13.52 -15.90 12.38
C SER A 65 13.77 -14.57 13.07
N ASP A 66 14.65 -14.55 14.08
CA ASP A 66 14.81 -13.41 14.97
C ASP A 66 15.71 -12.33 14.38
N CYS A 67 15.27 -11.07 14.52
CA CYS A 67 16.09 -9.91 14.17
C CYS A 67 17.18 -9.73 15.23
N LEU A 68 18.43 -9.96 14.84
CA LEU A 68 19.62 -9.72 15.66
C LEU A 68 19.80 -8.22 15.95
N MET A 69 19.57 -7.39 14.95
CA MET A 69 19.67 -5.94 15.04
C MET A 69 18.44 -5.32 14.42
N TYR A 70 17.62 -4.68 15.25
CA TYR A 70 16.41 -3.98 14.86
C TYR A 70 16.58 -2.48 15.13
N ASP A 71 16.74 -1.71 14.06
CA ASP A 71 16.96 -0.27 14.12
C ASP A 71 15.68 0.48 13.71
N THR A 72 15.04 1.12 14.69
CA THR A 72 13.83 1.93 14.51
C THR A 72 14.11 3.36 14.08
N THR A 73 15.35 3.81 14.19
CA THR A 73 15.80 5.14 13.75
C THR A 73 16.42 5.11 12.36
N TRP A 74 16.43 3.93 11.71
CA TRP A 74 16.90 3.75 10.34
C TRP A 74 16.34 4.82 9.39
N TYR A 75 15.05 5.16 9.51
CA TYR A 75 14.39 6.13 8.63
C TYR A 75 15.09 7.50 8.54
N SER A 76 15.76 7.96 9.61
CA SER A 76 16.43 9.27 9.64
C SER A 76 17.86 9.24 9.09
N SER A 77 18.49 8.07 9.09
CA SER A 77 19.87 7.85 8.63
C SER A 77 19.94 7.26 7.22
N VAL A 78 18.81 7.16 6.52
CA VAL A 78 18.78 6.71 5.12
C VAL A 78 19.44 7.78 4.25
N ASP A 79 20.58 7.46 3.64
CA ASP A 79 21.24 8.37 2.68
C ASP A 79 20.82 8.12 1.23
N GLN A 80 20.06 7.05 0.98
CA GLN A 80 19.68 6.67 -0.36
C GLN A 80 18.45 7.44 -0.85
N LEU A 81 18.59 8.11 -1.99
CA LEU A 81 17.56 8.97 -2.56
C LEU A 81 16.27 8.21 -2.91
N ASP A 82 16.39 6.98 -3.42
CA ASP A 82 15.25 6.13 -3.80
C ASP A 82 14.33 5.85 -2.60
N LEU A 83 14.88 5.38 -1.48
CA LEU A 83 14.12 5.10 -0.27
C LEU A 83 13.52 6.38 0.32
N ARG A 84 14.24 7.51 0.30
CA ARG A 84 13.69 8.79 0.78
C ARG A 84 12.51 9.26 -0.07
N VAL A 85 12.59 9.14 -1.39
CA VAL A 85 11.47 9.46 -2.27
C VAL A 85 10.28 8.57 -1.96
N LEU A 86 10.50 7.27 -1.75
CA LEU A 86 9.45 6.33 -1.35
C LEU A 86 8.84 6.68 0.03
N GLN A 87 9.63 7.08 1.02
CA GLN A 87 9.15 7.53 2.35
C GLN A 87 8.19 8.71 2.25
N PHE A 88 8.32 9.56 1.24
CA PHE A 88 7.41 10.68 1.00
C PHE A 88 6.25 10.31 0.06
N ALA A 89 6.55 9.66 -1.06
CA ALA A 89 5.60 9.36 -2.11
C ALA A 89 4.52 8.38 -1.65
N LEU A 90 4.87 7.38 -0.84
CA LEU A 90 3.92 6.36 -0.42
C LEU A 90 2.83 6.91 0.53
N PRO A 91 3.15 7.61 1.63
CA PRO A 91 2.13 8.26 2.45
C PRO A 91 1.26 9.24 1.65
N LEU A 92 1.87 10.05 0.78
CA LEU A 92 1.13 10.99 -0.07
C LEU A 92 0.16 10.27 -1.01
N SER A 93 0.61 9.21 -1.67
CA SER A 93 -0.22 8.40 -2.57
C SER A 93 -1.41 7.76 -1.84
N MET A 94 -1.20 7.29 -0.59
CA MET A 94 -2.29 6.76 0.23
C MET A 94 -3.29 7.83 0.62
N LEU A 95 -2.85 9.02 1.01
CA LEU A 95 -3.75 10.13 1.35
C LEU A 95 -4.64 10.48 0.15
N ILE A 96 -4.05 10.59 -1.05
CA ILE A 96 -4.79 10.87 -2.28
C ILE A 96 -5.76 9.72 -2.60
N ALA A 97 -5.32 8.46 -2.51
CA ALA A 97 -6.16 7.30 -2.79
C ALA A 97 -7.32 7.17 -1.80
N MET A 98 -7.10 7.43 -0.50
CA MET A 98 -8.14 7.48 0.51
C MET A 98 -9.14 8.60 0.25
N GLY A 99 -8.67 9.78 -0.15
CA GLY A 99 -9.55 10.89 -0.57
C GLY A 99 -10.43 10.51 -1.76
N ALA A 100 -9.86 9.86 -2.77
CA ALA A 100 -10.61 9.37 -3.93
C ALA A 100 -11.66 8.32 -3.54
N LEU A 101 -11.31 7.35 -2.68
CA LEU A 101 -12.26 6.36 -2.16
C LEU A 101 -13.40 7.01 -1.39
N LEU A 102 -13.12 8.04 -0.58
CA LEU A 102 -14.14 8.77 0.15
C LEU A 102 -15.13 9.47 -0.81
N LEU A 103 -14.62 10.11 -1.88
CA LEU A 103 -15.46 10.71 -2.91
C LEU A 103 -16.31 9.66 -3.64
N CYS A 104 -15.75 8.50 -3.98
CA CYS A 104 -16.49 7.39 -4.57
C CYS A 104 -17.62 6.90 -3.64
N LEU A 105 -17.34 6.76 -2.34
CA LEU A 105 -18.34 6.36 -1.35
C LEU A 105 -19.48 7.39 -1.26
N ILE A 106 -19.16 8.68 -1.21
CA ILE A 106 -20.15 9.77 -1.20
C ILE A 106 -21.02 9.73 -2.47
N GLY A 107 -20.41 9.51 -3.65
CA GLY A 107 -21.13 9.37 -4.92
C GLY A 107 -22.09 8.18 -4.95
N MET A 108 -21.64 7.02 -4.47
CA MET A 108 -22.50 5.82 -4.34
C MET A 108 -23.64 6.07 -3.35
N CYS A 109 -23.38 6.67 -2.20
CA CYS A 109 -24.41 6.96 -1.20
C CYS A 109 -25.46 7.96 -1.74
N ASN A 110 -25.03 9.00 -2.45
CA ASN A 110 -25.95 9.98 -3.03
C ASN A 110 -26.83 9.40 -4.14
N THR A 111 -26.36 8.39 -4.88
CA THR A 111 -27.12 7.74 -5.95
C THR A 111 -28.02 6.61 -5.42
N ALA A 112 -27.62 5.89 -4.38
CA ALA A 112 -28.39 4.78 -3.82
C ALA A 112 -29.46 5.21 -2.79
N PHE A 113 -29.25 6.29 -2.03
CA PHE A 113 -30.13 6.69 -0.91
C PHE A 113 -31.00 7.93 -1.16
N ARG A 114 -30.86 8.65 -2.29
CA ARG A 114 -31.83 9.71 -2.67
C ARG A 114 -33.00 9.11 -3.46
N SER A 115 -34.21 9.26 -2.94
CA SER A 115 -35.46 8.83 -3.58
C SER A 115 -36.00 9.82 -4.63
N SER A 116 -35.37 10.98 -4.84
CA SER A 116 -35.79 11.91 -5.89
C SER A 116 -35.10 11.57 -7.21
N VAL A 117 -35.92 11.18 -8.19
CA VAL A 117 -35.62 10.99 -9.61
C VAL A 117 -34.41 11.85 -10.02
N PRO A 118 -33.33 11.28 -10.59
CA PRO A 118 -32.24 12.08 -11.10
C PRO A 118 -32.81 12.95 -12.23
N ASN A 119 -32.97 14.23 -11.93
CA ASN A 119 -33.32 15.22 -12.94
C ASN A 119 -32.11 15.35 -13.87
N ILE A 120 -32.37 15.47 -15.17
CA ILE A 120 -31.43 15.45 -16.28
C ILE A 120 -31.17 14.04 -16.82
N LYS A 121 -31.91 13.69 -17.89
CA LYS A 121 -31.46 13.19 -19.21
C LYS A 121 -30.05 12.54 -19.37
N LEU A 122 -29.47 11.93 -18.34
CA LEU A 122 -28.13 11.32 -18.32
C LEU A 122 -28.20 9.78 -18.24
N ALA A 123 -29.38 9.21 -18.45
CA ALA A 123 -29.61 7.77 -18.48
C ALA A 123 -30.19 7.35 -19.83
N LYS A 124 -29.59 7.78 -20.94
CA LYS A 124 -29.48 6.87 -22.08
C LYS A 124 -28.27 6.00 -21.76
N CYS A 125 -28.55 4.83 -21.14
CA CYS A 125 -27.56 3.77 -21.00
C CYS A 125 -26.97 3.56 -22.41
N LEU A 126 -25.65 3.74 -22.55
CA LEU A 126 -24.89 3.39 -23.75
C LEU A 126 -24.88 1.86 -23.90
#